data_AF-B7Z225-F1
#
_entry.id   AF-B7Z225-F1
#
_cell.length_a   1.000
_cell.length_b   1.000
_cell.length_c   1.000
_cell.angle_alpha   90.00
_cell.angle_beta   90.00
_cell.angle_gamma   90.00
#
_symmetry.space_group_name_H-M   'P 1'
#
loop_
_entity.id
_entity.type
_entity.pdbx_description
1 polymer ?
#
loop_
_entity_poly.entity_id
_entity_poly.type
_entity_poly.pdbx_seq_one_letter_code
_entity_poly.pdbx_strand_id
1 'polypeptide(L)'
;MRAPGAGAASVVSLALLWLLGLPWTWSAAAALGVYVGSGGWRFLRIVCKTARRDLFGLSVLIRVRLELRRHQRAGHTIPRIFQAVVQRQPERLALVDAGTGECWTFAQLDAYSNAVANLFRQLGFAPGDVVAIFLEGRPEFVGLWLGLAKAGMEAALLNVNLRREPLAFCLGTSGAKALIFGGEMVAGEARRGHQVGGDPGLAPGRAGRCCAPGLGRRPPWTWA
;
A
#
# COMPACT_ATOMS: atom_id res chain seq x y z
N MET A 1 53.33 -21.76 19.99
CA MET A 1 53.01 -23.11 19.47
C MET A 1 51.95 -22.95 18.38
N ARG A 2 52.37 -23.01 17.11
CA ARG A 2 51.51 -22.90 15.92
C ARG A 2 51.01 -24.30 15.56
N ALA A 3 49.70 -24.52 15.60
CA ALA A 3 49.10 -25.75 15.10
C ALA A 3 49.20 -25.78 13.56
N PRO A 4 49.84 -26.80 12.94
CA PRO A 4 49.80 -26.97 11.51
C PRO A 4 48.62 -27.88 11.13
N GLY A 5 47.97 -27.58 9.99
CA GLY A 5 47.40 -28.65 9.18
C GLY A 5 45.88 -28.87 9.18
N ALA A 6 45.06 -27.82 9.22
CA ALA A 6 43.64 -27.97 8.84
C ALA A 6 43.41 -28.03 7.31
N GLY A 7 44.40 -27.67 6.49
CA GLY A 7 44.27 -27.58 5.03
C GLY A 7 44.59 -28.87 4.25
N ALA A 8 45.51 -29.71 4.74
CA ALA A 8 45.98 -30.88 4.00
C ALA A 8 44.96 -32.03 3.98
N ALA A 9 44.14 -32.17 5.03
CA ALA A 9 43.11 -33.21 5.12
C ALA A 9 41.95 -32.99 4.14
N SER A 10 41.68 -31.74 3.73
CA SER A 10 40.58 -31.42 2.80
C SER A 10 40.92 -31.77 1.35
N VAL A 11 42.16 -31.51 0.92
CA VAL A 11 42.61 -31.71 -0.48
C VAL A 11 42.80 -33.19 -0.80
N VAL A 12 43.33 -33.98 0.14
CA VAL A 12 43.51 -35.43 -0.04
C VAL A 12 42.17 -36.15 -0.10
N SER A 13 41.18 -35.70 0.69
CA SER A 13 39.83 -36.29 0.69
C SER A 13 39.04 -35.98 -0.60
N LEU A 14 39.22 -34.78 -1.17
CA LEU A 14 38.68 -34.40 -2.48
C LEU A 14 39.35 -35.18 -3.64
N ALA A 15 40.67 -35.39 -3.57
CA ALA A 15 41.41 -36.17 -4.56
C ALA A 15 41.06 -37.67 -4.52
N LEU A 16 40.82 -38.24 -3.34
CA LEU A 16 40.36 -39.63 -3.19
C LEU A 16 38.94 -39.83 -3.73
N LEU A 17 38.04 -38.89 -3.47
CA LEU A 17 36.67 -38.90 -4.02
C LEU A 17 36.66 -38.83 -5.55
N TRP A 18 37.59 -38.07 -6.13
CA TRP A 18 37.78 -37.98 -7.58
C TRP A 18 38.41 -39.25 -8.16
N LEU A 19 39.38 -39.88 -7.47
CA LEU A 19 40.06 -41.11 -7.91
C LEU A 19 39.17 -42.36 -7.87
N LEU A 20 38.21 -42.44 -6.94
CA LEU A 20 37.27 -43.56 -6.84
C LEU A 20 36.05 -43.43 -7.76
N GLY A 21 35.95 -42.36 -8.56
CA GLY A 21 34.80 -42.12 -9.43
C GLY A 21 33.49 -41.96 -8.68
N LEU A 22 33.54 -41.72 -7.36
CA LEU A 22 32.34 -41.55 -6.55
C LEU A 22 31.75 -40.19 -6.91
N PRO A 23 30.54 -40.15 -7.51
CA PRO A 23 29.94 -38.88 -7.86
C PRO A 23 29.72 -38.07 -6.58
N TRP A 24 29.93 -36.76 -6.65
CA TRP A 24 29.68 -35.79 -5.55
C TRP A 24 28.35 -36.03 -4.80
N THR A 25 27.37 -36.62 -5.47
CA THR A 25 26.10 -37.06 -4.90
C THR A 25 26.26 -38.02 -3.71
N TRP A 26 27.24 -38.93 -3.72
CA TRP A 26 27.50 -39.86 -2.63
C TRP A 26 28.13 -39.17 -1.41
N SER A 27 29.03 -38.22 -1.63
CA SER A 27 29.61 -37.39 -0.57
C SER A 27 28.54 -36.52 0.10
N ALA A 28 27.66 -35.91 -0.71
CA ALA A 28 26.54 -35.12 -0.22
C ALA A 28 25.51 -35.97 0.54
N ALA A 29 25.22 -37.18 0.04
CA ALA A 29 24.34 -38.14 0.71
C ALA A 29 24.91 -38.61 2.06
N ALA A 30 26.21 -38.91 2.12
CA ALA A 30 26.89 -39.28 3.36
C ALA A 30 26.86 -38.12 4.39
N ALA A 31 27.13 -36.89 3.95
CA ALA A 31 27.05 -35.70 4.80
C ALA A 31 25.63 -35.44 5.32
N LEU A 32 24.61 -35.60 4.47
CA LEU A 32 23.20 -35.48 4.85
C LEU A 32 22.80 -36.57 5.86
N GLY A 33 23.27 -37.81 5.65
CA GLY A 33 23.05 -38.92 6.58
C GLY A 33 23.65 -38.67 7.95
N VAL A 34 24.90 -38.18 8.01
CA VAL A 34 25.57 -37.79 9.26
C VAL A 34 24.81 -36.65 9.94
N TYR A 35 24.40 -35.62 9.20
CA TYR A 35 23.64 -34.48 9.74
C TYR A 35 22.29 -34.91 10.33
N VAL A 36 21.55 -35.77 9.62
CA VAL A 36 20.28 -36.31 10.11
C VAL A 36 20.51 -37.15 11.37
N GLY A 37 21.51 -38.03 11.35
CA GLY A 37 21.86 -38.92 12.47
C GLY A 37 22.40 -38.19 13.70
N SER A 38 23.11 -37.07 13.53
CA SER A 38 23.66 -36.26 14.63
C SER A 38 22.64 -35.32 15.30
N GLY A 39 21.35 -35.43 14.96
CA GLY A 39 20.26 -34.63 15.54
C GLY A 39 19.68 -33.54 14.65
N GLY A 40 20.16 -33.37 13.42
CA GLY A 40 19.60 -32.46 12.41
C GLY A 40 18.18 -32.79 11.97
N TRP A 41 17.68 -34.00 12.28
CA TRP A 41 16.27 -34.38 12.05
C TRP A 41 15.26 -33.44 12.73
N ARG A 42 15.62 -32.83 13.88
CA ARG A 42 14.76 -31.83 14.53
C ARG A 42 14.55 -30.60 13.65
N PHE A 43 15.58 -30.14 12.96
CA PHE A 43 15.51 -29.02 12.01
C PHE A 43 14.72 -29.41 10.76
N LEU A 44 14.99 -30.59 10.18
CA LEU A 44 14.21 -31.12 9.05
C LEU A 44 12.72 -31.20 9.38
N ARG A 45 12.37 -31.64 10.60
CA ARG A 45 10.98 -31.71 11.06
C ARG A 45 10.32 -30.32 11.13
N ILE A 46 11.06 -29.31 11.59
CA ILE A 46 10.58 -27.91 11.61
C ILE A 46 10.39 -27.42 10.17
N VAL A 47 11.37 -27.64 9.30
CA VAL A 47 11.27 -27.25 7.89
C VAL A 47 10.08 -27.92 7.22
N CYS A 48 9.88 -29.23 7.38
CA CYS A 48 8.72 -29.93 6.81
C CYS A 48 7.39 -29.42 7.37
N LYS A 49 7.32 -29.11 8.67
CA LYS A 49 6.10 -28.53 9.28
C LYS A 49 5.82 -27.12 8.78
N THR A 50 6.85 -26.30 8.59
CA THR A 50 6.71 -24.90 8.15
C THR A 50 6.61 -24.77 6.63
N ALA A 51 7.13 -25.75 5.88
CA ALA A 51 7.21 -25.74 4.43
C ALA A 51 5.83 -25.55 3.78
N ARG A 52 4.77 -26.15 4.32
CA ARG A 52 3.42 -25.95 3.78
C ARG A 52 2.98 -24.49 3.81
N ARG A 53 3.22 -23.81 4.93
CA ARG A 53 2.90 -22.37 5.11
C ARG A 53 3.76 -21.51 4.20
N ASP A 54 5.05 -21.79 4.14
CA ASP A 54 6.02 -20.98 3.39
C ASP A 54 5.85 -21.19 1.87
N LEU A 55 5.58 -22.41 1.41
CA LEU A 55 5.25 -22.71 0.01
C LEU A 55 3.94 -22.04 -0.40
N PHE A 56 2.93 -22.01 0.48
CA PHE A 56 1.71 -21.26 0.22
C PHE A 56 2.01 -19.76 0.04
N GLY A 57 2.74 -19.15 0.98
CA GLY A 57 3.14 -17.74 0.88
C GLY A 57 3.95 -17.46 -0.39
N LEU A 58 4.92 -18.33 -0.73
CA LEU A 58 5.72 -18.24 -1.93
C LEU A 58 4.86 -18.34 -3.20
N SER A 59 3.91 -19.27 -3.24
CA SER A 59 3.01 -19.44 -4.39
C SER A 59 2.15 -18.19 -4.62
N VAL A 60 1.62 -17.58 -3.55
CA VAL A 60 0.86 -16.33 -3.61
C VAL A 60 1.74 -15.20 -4.11
N LEU A 61 2.94 -15.07 -3.58
CA LEU A 61 3.89 -14.03 -3.98
C LEU A 61 4.29 -14.17 -5.45
N ILE A 62 4.60 -15.39 -5.92
CA ILE A 62 4.92 -15.67 -7.32
C ILE A 62 3.74 -15.31 -8.20
N ARG A 63 2.51 -15.73 -7.84
CA ARG A 63 1.29 -15.42 -8.60
C ARG A 63 1.06 -13.91 -8.71
N VAL A 64 1.14 -13.18 -7.60
CA VAL A 64 0.97 -11.72 -7.57
C VAL A 64 2.07 -11.03 -8.38
N ARG A 65 3.33 -11.45 -8.25
CA ARG A 65 4.47 -10.92 -9.04
C ARG A 65 4.27 -11.14 -10.53
N LEU A 66 3.82 -12.33 -10.94
CA LEU A 66 3.56 -12.64 -12.35
C LEU A 66 2.41 -11.78 -12.90
N GLU A 67 1.33 -11.62 -12.14
CA GLU A 67 0.18 -10.81 -12.56
C GLU A 67 0.52 -9.31 -12.65
N LEU A 68 1.24 -8.77 -11.66
CA LEU A 68 1.76 -7.40 -11.70
C LEU A 68 2.66 -7.17 -12.92
N ARG A 69 3.57 -8.10 -13.22
CA ARG A 69 4.44 -8.02 -14.40
C ARG A 69 3.63 -8.04 -15.70
N ARG A 70 2.55 -8.82 -15.78
CA ARG A 70 1.64 -8.83 -16.95
C ARG A 70 0.96 -7.47 -17.12
N HIS A 71 0.41 -6.90 -16.05
CA HIS A 71 -0.24 -5.60 -16.10
C HIS A 71 0.72 -4.46 -16.44
N GLN A 72 1.93 -4.47 -15.87
CA GLN A 72 2.97 -3.49 -16.19
C GLN A 72 3.41 -3.59 -17.66
N ARG A 73 3.64 -4.81 -18.19
CA ARG A 73 4.00 -5.02 -19.60
C ARG A 73 2.88 -4.59 -20.56
N ALA A 74 1.63 -4.77 -20.17
CA ALA A 74 0.46 -4.35 -20.95
C ALA A 74 0.14 -2.85 -20.79
N GLY A 75 0.87 -2.10 -19.96
CA GLY A 75 0.59 -0.69 -19.71
C GLY A 75 -0.77 -0.43 -19.04
N HIS A 76 -1.31 -1.40 -18.30
CA HIS A 76 -2.60 -1.24 -17.64
C HIS A 76 -2.46 -0.35 -16.39
N THR A 77 -3.26 0.71 -16.33
CA THR A 77 -3.38 1.56 -15.14
C THR A 77 -4.37 0.96 -14.14
N ILE A 78 -4.30 1.38 -12.87
CA ILE A 78 -5.24 0.92 -11.84
C ILE A 78 -6.70 1.22 -12.22
N PRO A 79 -7.06 2.43 -12.70
CA PRO A 79 -8.41 2.69 -13.19
C PRO A 79 -8.88 1.76 -14.30
N ARG A 80 -7.98 1.37 -15.23
CA ARG A 80 -8.31 0.43 -16.32
C ARG A 80 -8.60 -0.97 -15.79
N ILE A 81 -7.81 -1.44 -14.82
CA ILE A 81 -8.04 -2.75 -14.18
C ILE A 81 -9.36 -2.72 -13.40
N PHE A 82 -9.61 -1.64 -12.65
CA PHE A 82 -10.86 -1.44 -11.93
C PHE A 82 -12.07 -1.44 -12.85
N GLN A 83 -12.02 -0.70 -13.96
CA GLN A 83 -13.11 -0.63 -14.92
C GLN A 83 -13.44 -2.01 -15.53
N ALA A 84 -12.42 -2.84 -15.80
CA ALA A 84 -12.63 -4.20 -16.27
C ALA A 84 -13.35 -5.08 -15.22
N VAL A 85 -13.14 -4.82 -13.92
CA VAL A 85 -13.86 -5.52 -12.84
C VAL A 85 -15.30 -5.02 -12.75
N VAL A 86 -15.53 -3.71 -12.80
CA VAL A 86 -16.87 -3.09 -12.78
C VAL A 86 -17.74 -3.64 -13.91
N GLN A 87 -17.19 -3.72 -15.13
CA GLN A 87 -17.91 -4.27 -16.28
C GLN A 87 -18.31 -5.74 -16.13
N ARG A 88 -17.51 -6.53 -15.39
CA ARG A 88 -17.78 -7.95 -15.18
C ARG A 88 -18.76 -8.20 -14.04
N GLN A 89 -18.71 -7.39 -12.99
CA GLN A 89 -19.44 -7.61 -11.74
C GLN A 89 -19.93 -6.28 -11.12
N PRO A 90 -20.87 -5.56 -11.76
CA PRO A 90 -21.28 -4.23 -11.31
C PRO A 90 -22.02 -4.24 -9.96
N GLU A 91 -22.89 -5.23 -9.75
CA GLU A 91 -23.73 -5.33 -8.54
C GLU A 91 -23.03 -5.96 -7.34
N ARG A 92 -21.77 -6.39 -7.49
CA ARG A 92 -21.03 -6.99 -6.39
C ARG A 92 -20.60 -5.91 -5.39
N LEU A 93 -20.70 -6.22 -4.11
CA LEU A 93 -20.18 -5.35 -3.03
C LEU A 93 -18.66 -5.15 -3.20
N ALA A 94 -18.26 -3.89 -3.24
CA ALA A 94 -16.88 -3.45 -3.37
C ALA A 94 -16.31 -2.98 -2.02
N LEU A 95 -17.06 -2.16 -1.29
CA LEU A 95 -16.66 -1.61 0.00
C LEU A 95 -17.77 -1.81 1.02
N VAL A 96 -17.36 -2.12 2.25
CA VAL A 96 -18.25 -2.22 3.41
C VAL A 96 -17.61 -1.43 4.52
N ASP A 97 -18.30 -0.40 4.99
CA ASP A 97 -17.91 0.37 6.15
C ASP A 97 -18.40 -0.34 7.41
N ALA A 98 -17.46 -0.82 8.25
CA ALA A 98 -17.78 -1.50 9.48
C ALA A 98 -18.36 -0.58 10.57
N GLY A 99 -18.09 0.73 10.50
CA GLY A 99 -18.57 1.70 11.48
C GLY A 99 -20.03 2.08 11.27
N THR A 100 -20.40 2.38 10.02
CA THR A 100 -21.77 2.79 9.65
C THR A 100 -22.64 1.64 9.16
N GLY A 101 -22.03 0.52 8.75
CA GLY A 101 -22.72 -0.58 8.07
C GLY A 101 -23.03 -0.30 6.59
N GLU A 102 -22.58 0.84 6.06
CA GLU A 102 -22.84 1.23 4.68
C GLU A 102 -22.06 0.32 3.71
N CYS A 103 -22.75 -0.09 2.64
CA CYS A 103 -22.22 -1.01 1.64
C CYS A 103 -22.28 -0.35 0.26
N TRP A 104 -21.16 -0.35 -0.45
CA TRP A 104 -21.05 0.21 -1.80
C TRP A 104 -20.80 -0.90 -2.81
N THR A 105 -21.56 -0.91 -3.90
CA THR A 105 -21.32 -1.79 -5.05
C THR A 105 -20.19 -1.25 -5.93
N PHE A 106 -19.63 -2.11 -6.80
CA PHE A 106 -18.66 -1.67 -7.81
C PHE A 106 -19.25 -0.58 -8.73
N ALA A 107 -20.53 -0.68 -9.09
CA ALA A 107 -21.20 0.33 -9.91
C ALA A 107 -21.30 1.69 -9.18
N GLN A 108 -21.67 1.70 -7.90
CA GLN A 108 -21.76 2.93 -7.10
C GLN A 108 -20.37 3.58 -6.93
N LEU A 109 -19.36 2.78 -6.64
CA LEU A 109 -17.98 3.26 -6.52
C LEU A 109 -17.45 3.82 -7.85
N ASP A 110 -17.79 3.20 -8.99
CA ASP A 110 -17.43 3.69 -10.31
C ASP A 110 -18.10 5.03 -10.62
N ALA A 111 -19.40 5.14 -10.35
CA ALA A 111 -20.16 6.38 -10.55
C ALA A 111 -19.59 7.53 -9.70
N TYR A 112 -19.33 7.29 -8.42
CA TYR A 112 -18.75 8.28 -7.52
C TYR A 112 -17.35 8.72 -7.99
N SER A 113 -16.47 7.76 -8.31
CA SER A 113 -15.12 8.09 -8.79
C SER A 113 -15.13 8.82 -10.14
N ASN A 114 -16.08 8.52 -11.03
CA ASN A 114 -16.28 9.29 -12.27
C ASN A 114 -16.73 10.73 -11.98
N ALA A 115 -17.63 10.92 -11.03
CA ALA A 115 -18.07 12.26 -10.61
C ALA A 115 -16.90 13.09 -10.04
N VAL A 116 -16.06 12.49 -9.19
CA VAL A 116 -14.84 13.12 -8.66
C VAL A 116 -13.90 13.50 -9.80
N ALA A 117 -13.62 12.58 -10.73
CA ALA A 117 -12.76 12.85 -11.88
C ALA A 117 -13.24 14.05 -12.70
N ASN A 118 -14.55 14.13 -12.96
CA ASN A 118 -15.16 15.22 -13.70
C ASN A 118 -15.10 16.54 -12.93
N LEU A 119 -15.33 16.52 -11.60
CA LEU A 119 -15.24 17.70 -10.74
C LEU A 119 -13.85 18.32 -10.81
N PHE A 120 -12.79 17.53 -10.61
CA PHE A 120 -11.42 18.07 -10.64
C PHE A 120 -11.01 18.58 -12.02
N ARG A 121 -11.49 17.95 -13.10
CA ARG A 121 -11.31 18.48 -14.45
C ARG A 121 -12.01 19.83 -14.65
N GLN A 122 -13.22 20.00 -14.11
CA GLN A 122 -13.95 21.28 -14.15
C GLN A 122 -13.27 22.37 -13.31
N LEU A 123 -12.62 21.99 -12.21
CA LEU A 123 -11.83 22.90 -11.37
C LEU A 123 -10.50 23.32 -12.01
N GLY A 124 -10.17 22.80 -13.20
CA GLY A 124 -8.97 23.20 -13.96
C GLY A 124 -7.70 22.42 -13.61
N PHE A 125 -7.81 21.29 -12.90
CA PHE A 125 -6.65 20.43 -12.62
C PHE A 125 -6.23 19.68 -13.88
N ALA A 126 -4.92 19.58 -14.09
CA ALA A 126 -4.30 18.86 -15.19
C ALA A 126 -3.78 17.48 -14.74
N PRO A 127 -3.65 16.50 -15.65
CA PRO A 127 -2.92 15.28 -15.36
C PRO A 127 -1.49 15.58 -14.86
N GLY A 128 -1.06 14.87 -13.83
CA GLY A 128 0.20 15.11 -13.11
C GLY A 128 0.08 16.08 -11.94
N ASP A 129 -1.05 16.77 -11.78
CA ASP A 129 -1.28 17.59 -10.59
C ASP A 129 -1.46 16.72 -9.35
N VAL A 130 -0.91 17.18 -8.22
CA VAL A 130 -1.00 16.50 -6.93
C VAL A 130 -2.16 17.08 -6.12
N VAL A 131 -3.00 16.20 -5.57
CA VAL A 131 -4.08 16.53 -4.65
C VAL A 131 -3.89 15.74 -3.36
N ALA A 132 -3.81 16.44 -2.24
CA ALA A 132 -3.71 15.82 -0.92
C ALA A 132 -5.07 15.34 -0.43
N ILE A 133 -5.14 14.10 0.05
CA ILE A 133 -6.31 13.52 0.70
C ILE A 133 -5.98 13.35 2.17
N PHE A 134 -6.70 14.08 3.01
CA PHE A 134 -6.63 14.00 4.47
C PHE A 134 -8.02 13.64 4.97
N LEU A 135 -8.35 12.36 4.96
CA LEU A 135 -9.68 11.86 5.28
C LEU A 135 -9.58 10.56 6.07
N GLU A 136 -10.49 10.36 7.01
CA GLU A 136 -10.57 9.11 7.78
C GLU A 136 -10.98 7.93 6.88
N GLY A 137 -10.85 6.70 7.41
CA GLY A 137 -11.18 5.47 6.68
C GLY A 137 -12.68 5.36 6.42
N ARG A 138 -13.13 5.88 5.27
CA ARG A 138 -14.51 5.83 4.79
C ARG A 138 -14.58 5.42 3.31
N PRO A 139 -15.71 4.90 2.81
CA PRO A 139 -15.84 4.47 1.41
C PRO A 139 -15.46 5.54 0.39
N GLU A 140 -15.77 6.81 0.69
CA GLU A 140 -15.49 7.97 -0.15
C GLU A 140 -13.99 8.18 -0.37
N PHE A 141 -13.14 7.78 0.58
CA PHE A 141 -11.69 7.87 0.43
C PHE A 141 -11.21 7.08 -0.81
N VAL A 142 -11.71 5.85 -0.96
CA VAL A 142 -11.37 4.98 -2.09
C VAL A 142 -11.92 5.57 -3.39
N GLY A 143 -13.14 6.10 -3.35
CA GLY A 143 -13.77 6.77 -4.48
C GLY A 143 -13.02 8.02 -4.95
N LEU A 144 -12.55 8.84 -4.00
CA LEU A 144 -11.74 10.03 -4.25
C LEU A 144 -10.42 9.66 -4.92
N TRP A 145 -9.70 8.70 -4.34
CA TRP A 145 -8.43 8.23 -4.88
C TRP A 145 -8.58 7.66 -6.29
N LEU A 146 -9.61 6.83 -6.53
CA LEU A 146 -9.91 6.31 -7.86
C LEU A 146 -10.28 7.42 -8.85
N GLY A 147 -11.03 8.43 -8.40
CA GLY A 147 -11.42 9.57 -9.24
C GLY A 147 -10.23 10.41 -9.69
N LEU A 148 -9.31 10.72 -8.77
CA LEU A 148 -8.04 11.39 -9.11
C LEU A 148 -7.21 10.55 -10.07
N ALA A 149 -7.05 9.25 -9.81
CA ALA A 149 -6.32 8.35 -10.68
C ALA A 149 -6.94 8.25 -12.09
N LYS A 150 -8.28 8.24 -12.20
CA LYS A 150 -9.02 8.28 -13.47
C LYS A 150 -8.78 9.58 -14.25
N ALA A 151 -8.66 10.69 -13.54
CA ALA A 151 -8.36 11.98 -14.14
C ALA A 151 -6.86 12.21 -14.42
N GLY A 152 -6.00 11.23 -14.08
CA GLY A 152 -4.55 11.30 -14.30
C GLY A 152 -3.81 12.15 -13.27
N MET A 153 -4.42 12.45 -12.13
CA MET A 153 -3.83 13.20 -11.02
C MET A 153 -3.16 12.27 -10.00
N GLU A 154 -2.20 12.81 -9.27
CA GLU A 154 -1.53 12.13 -8.18
C GLU A 154 -2.24 12.43 -6.85
N ALA A 155 -2.44 11.39 -6.05
CA ALA A 155 -3.07 11.52 -4.74
C ALA A 155 -2.02 11.41 -3.62
N ALA A 156 -1.79 12.50 -2.90
CA ALA A 156 -0.95 12.49 -1.70
C ALA A 156 -1.80 12.06 -0.49
N LEU A 157 -1.62 10.81 -0.05
CA LEU A 157 -2.40 10.24 1.05
C LEU A 157 -1.79 10.65 2.39
N LEU A 158 -2.47 11.55 3.11
CA LEU A 158 -2.00 12.06 4.39
C LEU A 158 -2.61 11.29 5.55
N ASN A 159 -1.76 10.96 6.52
CA ASN A 159 -2.20 10.28 7.73
C ASN A 159 -2.98 11.25 8.63
N VAL A 160 -4.26 10.93 8.86
CA VAL A 160 -5.18 11.71 9.72
C VAL A 160 -4.72 11.86 11.17
N ASN A 161 -3.76 11.07 11.64
CA ASN A 161 -3.19 11.20 12.99
C ASN A 161 -2.11 12.29 13.09
N LEU A 162 -1.62 12.82 11.96
CA LEU A 162 -0.65 13.91 11.96
C LEU A 162 -1.31 15.22 12.40
N ARG A 163 -0.56 16.02 13.17
CA ARG A 163 -1.02 17.29 13.74
C ARG A 163 0.09 18.32 13.62
N ARG A 164 -0.29 19.60 13.44
CA ARG A 164 0.61 20.76 13.50
C ARG A 164 1.83 20.63 12.58
N GLU A 165 3.04 20.73 13.14
CA GLU A 165 4.32 20.78 12.44
C GLU A 165 4.54 19.59 11.49
N PRO A 166 4.40 18.31 11.91
CA PRO A 166 4.47 17.17 10.98
C PRO A 166 3.50 17.24 9.81
N LEU A 167 2.25 17.68 10.05
CA LEU A 167 1.25 17.78 8.98
C LEU A 167 1.61 18.89 7.99
N ALA A 168 2.01 20.06 8.50
CA ALA A 168 2.47 21.19 7.69
C ALA A 168 3.70 20.81 6.86
N PHE A 169 4.64 20.06 7.44
CA PHE A 169 5.81 19.55 6.74
C PHE A 169 5.43 18.60 5.59
N CYS A 170 4.54 17.64 5.82
CA CYS A 170 4.06 16.74 4.79
C CYS A 170 3.31 17.49 3.67
N LEU A 171 2.45 18.43 4.03
CA LEU A 171 1.73 19.27 3.06
C LEU A 171 2.71 20.08 2.21
N GLY A 172 3.67 20.77 2.82
CA GLY A 172 4.67 21.58 2.13
C GLY A 172 5.55 20.75 1.18
N THR A 173 5.87 19.51 1.54
CA THR A 173 6.70 18.61 0.70
C THR A 173 5.90 17.90 -0.39
N SER A 174 4.58 17.75 -0.21
CA SER A 174 3.74 16.97 -1.14
C SER A 174 3.57 17.59 -2.52
N GLY A 175 3.81 18.90 -2.68
CA GLY A 175 3.51 19.62 -3.92
C GLY A 175 2.01 19.69 -4.25
N ALA A 176 1.14 19.39 -3.29
CA ALA A 176 -0.31 19.37 -3.48
C ALA A 176 -0.86 20.77 -3.80
N LYS A 177 -1.61 20.87 -4.91
CA LYS A 177 -2.31 22.09 -5.31
C LYS A 177 -3.64 22.28 -4.58
N ALA A 178 -4.21 21.19 -4.07
CA ALA A 178 -5.43 21.18 -3.28
C ALA A 178 -5.38 20.14 -2.16
N LEU A 179 -6.18 20.38 -1.13
CA LEU A 179 -6.37 19.49 0.01
C LEU A 179 -7.85 19.14 0.13
N ILE A 180 -8.15 17.85 0.14
CA ILE A 180 -9.45 17.31 0.48
C ILE A 180 -9.41 16.92 1.96
N PHE A 181 -10.33 17.47 2.75
CA PHE A 181 -10.47 17.14 4.16
C PHE A 181 -11.92 16.90 4.52
N GLY A 182 -12.15 16.04 5.51
CA GLY A 182 -13.48 15.81 6.07
C GLY A 182 -13.94 16.96 6.95
N GLY A 183 -15.23 17.31 6.88
CA GLY A 183 -15.81 18.44 7.60
C GLY A 183 -15.66 18.36 9.12
N GLU A 184 -15.54 17.15 9.66
CA GLU A 184 -15.27 16.89 11.08
C GLU A 184 -13.93 17.47 11.57
N MET A 185 -12.95 17.65 10.68
CA MET A 185 -11.62 18.18 11.03
C MET A 185 -11.58 19.72 11.08
N VAL A 186 -12.56 20.42 10.48
CA VAL A 186 -12.66 21.88 10.52
C VAL A 186 -12.84 22.40 11.95
N ALA A 187 -13.51 21.64 12.81
CA ALA A 187 -13.80 22.04 14.19
C ALA A 187 -12.56 22.08 15.10
N GLY A 188 -11.49 21.33 14.76
CA GLY A 188 -10.27 21.25 15.56
C GLY A 188 -9.30 22.42 15.34
N GLU A 189 -9.30 22.99 14.14
CA GLU A 189 -8.31 23.99 13.71
C GLU A 189 -8.88 25.43 13.72
N ALA A 190 -10.18 25.60 13.51
CA ALA A 190 -10.82 26.92 13.55
C ALA A 190 -10.78 27.61 14.94
N ARG A 191 -10.56 26.86 16.04
CA ARG A 191 -10.37 27.44 17.39
C ARG A 191 -8.94 27.88 17.70
N ARG A 192 -7.94 27.55 16.86
CA ARG A 192 -6.53 27.84 17.16
C ARG A 192 -5.80 28.67 16.09
N GLY A 193 -6.47 29.06 15.02
CA GLY A 193 -5.93 29.95 13.99
C GLY A 193 -5.58 31.38 14.43
N HIS A 194 -5.59 31.69 15.73
CA HIS A 194 -5.19 33.02 16.26
C HIS A 194 -3.73 33.08 16.75
N GLN A 195 -2.91 32.04 16.58
CA GLN A 195 -1.49 32.08 16.97
C GLN A 195 -0.55 31.39 15.97
N VAL A 196 -0.80 31.53 14.66
CA VAL A 196 0.31 31.43 13.71
C VAL A 196 0.74 32.86 13.41
N GLY A 197 1.77 33.30 14.14
CA GLY A 197 2.43 34.58 13.95
C GLY A 197 2.85 34.73 12.49
N GLY A 198 2.61 35.93 11.96
CA GLY A 198 2.83 36.25 10.56
C GLY A 198 4.30 36.23 10.18
N ASP A 199 4.56 35.72 8.99
CA ASP A 199 5.60 36.23 8.10
C ASP A 199 4.90 36.98 6.95
N PRO A 200 5.18 38.28 6.72
CA PRO A 200 4.50 39.08 5.72
C PRO A 200 5.16 38.87 4.35
N GLY A 201 4.78 37.82 3.63
CA GLY A 201 5.44 37.51 2.36
C GLY A 201 4.63 36.79 1.28
N LEU A 202 3.37 36.41 1.51
CA LEU A 202 2.59 35.74 0.48
C LEU A 202 1.12 36.16 0.56
N ALA A 203 0.73 37.06 -0.35
CA ALA A 203 -0.65 37.48 -0.50
C ALA A 203 -1.55 36.26 -0.82
N PRO A 204 -2.68 36.06 -0.12
CA PRO A 204 -3.57 34.96 -0.43
C PRO A 204 -4.35 35.27 -1.71
N GLY A 205 -4.06 34.51 -2.77
CA GLY A 205 -4.97 34.40 -3.92
C GLY A 205 -6.32 33.88 -3.43
N ARG A 206 -7.40 34.55 -3.82
CA ARG A 206 -8.80 34.23 -3.44
C ARG A 206 -9.10 32.74 -3.58
N ALA A 207 -9.08 32.02 -2.47
CA ALA A 207 -9.74 30.72 -2.37
C ALA A 207 -11.26 30.96 -2.39
N GLY A 208 -11.87 30.71 -3.54
CA GLY A 208 -13.32 30.67 -3.68
C GLY A 208 -13.89 29.62 -2.73
N ARG A 209 -14.76 30.05 -1.81
CA ARG A 209 -15.54 29.15 -0.95
C ARG A 209 -16.46 28.32 -1.84
N CYS A 210 -16.10 27.06 -2.09
CA CYS A 210 -17.04 26.05 -2.55
C CYS A 210 -17.49 25.21 -1.35
N CYS A 211 -18.28 25.82 -0.45
CA CYS A 211 -19.18 25.05 0.39
C CYS A 211 -20.32 24.56 -0.50
N ALA A 212 -20.35 23.27 -0.82
CA ALA A 212 -21.55 22.67 -1.41
C ALA A 212 -22.68 22.71 -0.37
N PRO A 213 -23.88 23.24 -0.69
CA PRO A 213 -24.99 23.26 0.23
C PRO A 213 -25.73 21.92 0.18
N GLY A 214 -26.06 21.38 1.36
CA GLY A 214 -27.13 20.41 1.53
C GLY A 214 -26.68 18.98 1.83
N LEU A 215 -26.49 18.69 3.12
CA LEU A 215 -26.89 17.43 3.77
C LEU A 215 -26.94 17.72 5.28
N GLY A 216 -28.03 18.36 5.69
CA GLY A 216 -28.32 18.56 7.09
C GLY A 216 -28.76 17.26 7.74
N ARG A 217 -28.02 16.80 8.75
CA ARG A 217 -28.52 16.12 9.95
C ARG A 217 -27.47 16.29 11.05
N ARG A 218 -27.83 16.96 12.14
CA ARG A 218 -27.00 17.06 13.36
C ARG A 218 -26.92 15.68 14.03
N PRO A 219 -25.75 15.19 14.45
CA PRO A 219 -25.66 14.02 15.31
C PRO A 219 -26.02 14.37 16.77
N PRO A 220 -26.75 13.50 17.51
CA PRO A 220 -27.20 13.75 18.87
C PRO A 220 -26.22 13.17 19.89
N TRP A 221 -25.10 13.84 20.16
CA TRP A 221 -24.20 13.41 21.25
C TRP A 221 -23.66 14.62 22.01
N THR A 222 -24.55 15.33 22.70
CA THR A 222 -24.19 16.09 23.90
C THR A 222 -24.11 15.12 25.06
N TRP A 223 -22.91 14.89 25.61
CA TRP A 223 -22.71 14.07 26.80
C TRP A 223 -22.85 14.96 28.05
N ALA A 224 -23.76 14.55 28.94
CA ALA A 224 -23.63 14.76 30.38
C ALA A 224 -22.66 13.70 30.94
#